data_AF-A0A2V8L876-F1
#
_entry.id   AF-A0A2V8L876-F1
#
_cell.length_a   1.000
_cell.length_b   1.000
_cell.length_c   1.000
_cell.angle_alpha   90.00
_cell.angle_beta   90.00
_cell.angle_gamma   90.00
#
_symmetry.space_group_name_H-M   'P 1'
#
loop_
_entity.id
_entity.type
_entity.pdbx_description
1 polymer ?
#
loop_
_entity_poly.entity_id
_entity_poly.type
_entity_poly.pdbx_seq_one_letter_code
_entity_poly.pdbx_strand_id
1 'polypeptide(L)'
;MGDLPLATNSIRKDGKILITTALDEYTWYWQVSVLDPNTGQAKHIPTDFAGDILYAGWTSDGQILAMGLNTEGSIWRFRPQ
;
A
#
# COMPACT_ATOMS: atom_id res chain seq x y z
N MET A 1 13.79 -4.20 3.76
CA MET A 1 12.95 -3.20 4.45
C MET A 1 12.50 -3.83 5.76
N GLY A 2 12.75 -3.18 6.91
CA GLY A 2 12.25 -3.65 8.20
C GLY A 2 10.73 -3.51 8.28
N ASP A 3 10.12 -4.03 9.35
CA ASP A 3 8.68 -3.96 9.60
C ASP A 3 8.16 -2.53 9.34
N LEU A 4 7.25 -2.38 8.38
CA LEU A 4 6.56 -1.12 8.16
C LEU A 4 5.58 -0.92 9.33
N PRO A 5 5.74 0.13 10.14
CA PRO A 5 4.82 0.36 11.25
C PRO A 5 3.42 0.64 10.70
N LEU A 6 2.39 0.21 11.43
CA LEU A 6 1.02 0.58 11.12
C LEU A 6 0.87 2.10 11.13
N ALA A 7 0.22 2.63 10.09
CA ALA A 7 -0.10 4.04 10.02
C ALA A 7 -1.14 4.43 11.10
N THR A 8 -1.23 5.73 11.37
CA THR A 8 -2.31 6.28 12.22
C THR A 8 -3.67 5.94 11.62
N ASN A 9 -4.67 5.68 12.47
CA ASN A 9 -6.03 5.30 12.06
C ASN A 9 -6.09 4.07 11.13
N SER A 10 -5.14 3.14 11.22
CA SER A 10 -5.15 1.90 10.43
C SER A 10 -6.27 0.92 10.85
N ILE A 11 -6.78 1.03 12.08
CA ILE A 11 -7.85 0.19 12.61
C ILE A 11 -9.20 0.92 12.47
N ARG A 12 -10.14 0.32 11.77
CA ARG A 12 -11.52 0.82 11.63
C ARG A 12 -12.33 0.51 12.88
N LYS A 13 -13.46 1.22 13.06
CA LYS A 13 -14.39 1.01 14.19
C LYS A 13 -14.90 -0.42 14.34
N ASP A 14 -14.92 -1.21 13.26
CA ASP A 14 -15.33 -2.62 13.27
C ASP A 14 -14.15 -3.60 13.42
N GLY A 15 -12.95 -3.10 13.71
CA GLY A 15 -11.76 -3.91 13.96
C GLY A 15 -10.99 -4.34 12.71
N LYS A 16 -11.45 -4.01 11.50
CA LYS A 16 -10.68 -4.27 10.27
C LYS A 16 -9.44 -3.37 10.22
N ILE A 17 -8.31 -3.94 9.78
CA ILE A 17 -7.00 -3.29 9.87
C ILE A 17 -6.45 -3.06 8.46
N LEU A 18 -6.01 -1.84 8.16
CA LEU A 18 -5.20 -1.54 6.97
C LEU A 18 -3.77 -1.97 7.24
N ILE A 19 -3.26 -2.83 6.36
CA ILE A 19 -1.88 -3.32 6.41
C ILE A 19 -1.22 -3.15 5.05
N THR A 20 0.10 -2.99 5.07
CA THR A 20 0.91 -2.96 3.85
C THR A 20 1.32 -4.38 3.48
N THR A 21 1.08 -4.77 2.23
CA THR A 21 1.29 -6.13 1.69
C THR A 21 1.91 -6.03 0.30
N ALA A 22 2.66 -7.03 -0.13
CA ALA A 22 3.05 -7.12 -1.54
C ALA A 22 1.80 -7.33 -2.40
N LEU A 23 1.68 -6.64 -3.53
CA LEU A 23 0.50 -6.75 -4.41
C LEU A 23 0.32 -8.17 -4.96
N ASP A 24 1.39 -8.74 -5.49
CA ASP A 24 1.45 -10.08 -6.05
C ASP A 24 2.92 -10.55 -6.15
N GLU A 25 3.13 -11.73 -6.73
CA GLU A 25 4.45 -12.33 -6.91
C GLU A 25 5.24 -11.80 -8.12
N TYR A 26 4.61 -10.99 -8.97
CA TYR A 26 5.18 -10.50 -10.23
C TYR A 26 5.61 -9.04 -10.17
N THR A 27 5.02 -8.29 -9.26
CA THR A 27 5.28 -6.88 -9.02
C THR A 27 6.15 -6.72 -7.77
N TRP A 28 6.77 -5.56 -7.69
CA TRP A 28 7.66 -5.18 -6.60
C TRP A 28 7.02 -4.10 -5.72
N TYR A 29 5.73 -3.81 -5.96
CA TYR A 29 5.01 -2.76 -5.27
C TYR A 29 4.42 -3.26 -3.95
N TRP A 30 4.67 -2.48 -2.91
CA TRP A 30 3.88 -2.52 -1.69
C TRP A 30 2.53 -1.86 -1.93
N GLN A 31 1.46 -2.52 -1.50
CA GLN A 31 0.07 -2.07 -1.65
C GLN A 31 -0.65 -2.21 -0.31
N VAL A 32 -1.93 -1.83 -0.28
CA VAL A 32 -2.73 -1.87 0.93
C VAL A 32 -3.74 -3.01 0.86
N SER A 33 -3.81 -3.78 1.93
CA SER A 33 -4.86 -4.77 2.16
C SER A 33 -5.66 -4.43 3.41
N VAL A 34 -6.92 -4.86 3.41
CA VAL A 34 -7.76 -4.91 4.61
C VAL A 34 -7.62 -6.31 5.21
N LEU A 35 -7.05 -6.39 6.40
CA LEU A 35 -6.99 -7.59 7.24
C LEU A 35 -8.25 -7.67 8.11
N ASP A 36 -8.91 -8.83 8.07
CA ASP A 36 -9.92 -9.21 9.06
C ASP A 36 -9.27 -10.08 10.14
N PRO A 37 -9.08 -9.55 11.37
CA PRO A 37 -8.40 -10.28 12.42
C PRO A 37 -9.17 -11.52 12.91
N ASN A 38 -10.48 -11.61 12.66
CA ASN A 38 -11.27 -12.77 13.08
C ASN A 38 -11.05 -13.99 12.18
N THR A 39 -10.70 -13.76 10.91
CA THR A 39 -10.49 -14.83 9.92
C THR A 39 -9.03 -14.99 9.53
N GLY A 40 -8.18 -14.00 9.83
CA GLY A 40 -6.81 -13.91 9.36
C GLY A 40 -6.67 -13.61 7.87
N GLN A 41 -7.78 -13.34 7.16
CA GLN A 41 -7.74 -13.06 5.73
C GLN A 41 -7.41 -11.61 5.46
N ALA A 42 -6.49 -11.39 4.52
CA ALA A 42 -6.18 -10.07 3.97
C ALA A 42 -6.68 -9.97 2.53
N LYS A 43 -7.35 -8.87 2.20
CA LYS A 43 -7.82 -8.59 0.85
C LYS A 43 -7.27 -7.26 0.35
N HIS A 44 -6.63 -7.28 -0.82
CA HIS A 44 -6.15 -6.06 -1.48
C HIS A 44 -7.28 -5.08 -1.78
N ILE A 45 -6.97 -3.80 -1.64
CA ILE A 45 -7.82 -2.70 -2.09
C ILE A 45 -7.48 -2.43 -3.56
N PRO A 46 -8.44 -2.56 -4.49
CA PRO A 46 -8.18 -2.25 -5.90
C PRO A 46 -7.79 -0.78 -6.09
N THR A 47 -6.76 -0.54 -6.89
CA THR A 47 -6.29 0.80 -7.25
C THR A 47 -5.60 0.74 -8.61
N ASP A 48 -5.69 1.82 -9.38
CA ASP A 48 -4.97 1.97 -10.65
C ASP A 48 -3.57 2.60 -10.44
N PHE A 49 -3.17 2.86 -9.18
CA PHE A 49 -1.89 3.46 -8.85
C PHE A 49 -0.75 2.44 -8.98
N ALA A 50 0.10 2.63 -9.99
CA ALA A 50 1.32 1.86 -10.20
C ALA A 50 2.49 2.47 -9.39
N GLY A 51 2.62 2.06 -8.13
CA GLY A 51 3.68 2.51 -7.22
C GLY A 51 3.55 1.88 -5.84
N ASP A 52 4.42 2.24 -4.90
CA ASP A 52 4.29 1.79 -3.52
C ASP A 52 3.20 2.58 -2.78
N ILE A 53 2.41 1.92 -1.95
CA ILE A 53 1.54 2.56 -0.97
C ILE A 53 1.99 2.15 0.42
N LEU A 54 2.66 3.08 1.12
CA LEU A 54 3.36 2.75 2.37
C LEU A 54 2.51 3.00 3.63
N TYR A 55 1.64 4.00 3.58
CA TYR A 55 0.80 4.39 4.72
C TYR A 55 -0.64 4.60 4.27
N ALA A 56 -1.58 4.00 4.98
CA ALA A 56 -3.01 4.18 4.75
C ALA A 56 -3.78 4.22 6.07
N GLY A 57 -4.75 5.13 6.14
CA GLY A 57 -5.60 5.33 7.31
C GLY A 57 -7.06 5.48 6.93
N TRP A 58 -7.93 5.03 7.82
CA TRP A 58 -9.36 5.29 7.72
C TRP A 58 -9.65 6.74 8.06
N THR A 59 -10.52 7.35 7.27
CA THR A 59 -11.15 8.63 7.54
C THR A 59 -12.43 8.41 8.35
N SER A 60 -12.96 9.47 8.97
CA SER A 60 -14.12 9.36 9.87
C SER A 60 -15.41 8.90 9.19
N ASP A 61 -15.52 9.09 7.87
CA ASP A 61 -16.66 8.67 7.04
C ASP A 61 -16.48 7.26 6.44
N GLY A 62 -15.39 6.57 6.78
CA GLY A 62 -15.13 5.19 6.36
C GLY A 62 -14.40 5.05 5.03
N GLN A 63 -13.95 6.15 4.41
CA GLN A 63 -13.05 6.12 3.26
C GLN A 63 -11.60 5.87 3.69
N ILE A 64 -10.71 5.61 2.73
CA ILE A 64 -9.29 5.37 2.96
C ILE A 64 -8.50 6.51 2.32
N LEU A 65 -7.65 7.15 3.11
CA LEU A 65 -6.61 8.04 2.61
C LEU A 65 -5.28 7.29 2.64
N ALA A 66 -4.55 7.32 1.53
CA ALA A 66 -3.29 6.61 1.40
C ALA A 66 -2.21 7.48 0.75
N MET A 67 -0.96 7.26 1.16
CA MET A 67 0.22 7.91 0.59
C MET A 67 0.85 6.99 -0.46
N GLY A 68 0.71 7.38 -1.73
CA GLY A 68 1.42 6.76 -2.85
C GLY A 68 2.83 7.32 -2.99
N LEU A 69 3.80 6.44 -3.18
CA LEU A 69 5.18 6.73 -3.52
C LEU A 69 5.50 6.07 -4.86
N ASN A 70 5.67 6.87 -5.89
CA ASN A 70 6.16 6.38 -7.18
C ASN A 70 7.69 6.44 -7.21
N THR A 71 8.32 5.40 -7.74
CA THR A 71 9.74 5.38 -8.05
C THR A 71 9.92 5.34 -9.56
N GLU A 72 10.45 6.42 -10.13
CA GLU A 72 10.77 6.50 -11.55
C GLU A 72 12.28 6.35 -11.77
N GLY A 73 12.64 5.56 -12.78
CA GLY A 73 14.01 5.38 -13.23
C GLY A 73 14.10 5.57 -14.72
N SER A 74 15.23 6.09 -15.20
CA SER A 74 15.48 6.25 -16.64
C SER A 74 16.87 5.74 -16.98
N ILE A 75 16.95 4.93 -18.04
CA ILE A 75 18.21 4.46 -18.60
C ILE A 75 18.52 5.30 -19.83
N TRP A 76 19.67 5.95 -19.81
CA TRP A 76 20.11 6.83 -20.89
C TRP A 76 21.29 6.23 -21.64
N ARG A 77 21.25 6.31 -22.98
CA ARG A 77 22.41 6.03 -23.83
C ARG A 77 22.91 7.34 -24.43
N PHE A 78 24.02 7.83 -23.90
CA PHE A 78 24.70 9.01 -24.44
C PHE A 78 25.35 8.70 -25.79
N ARG A 79 25.38 9.68 -26.69
CA ARG A 79 26.07 9.60 -27.99
C ARG A 79 27.10 10.73 -28.10
N PRO A 80 28.29 10.49 -28.70
CA PRO A 80 29.26 11.55 -28.98
C PRO A 80 28.68 12.61 -29.93
N GLN A 81 29.16 13.85 -29.81
CA GLN A 81 28.98 14.90 -30.83
C GLN A 81 30.09 14.80 -31.89
#